data_AF-E0I3A1-F1
#
_entry.id   AF-E0I3A1-F1
#
_cell.length_a   1.000
_cell.length_b   1.000
_cell.length_c   1.000
_cell.angle_alpha   90.00
_cell.angle_beta   90.00
_cell.angle_gamma   90.00
#
_symmetry.space_group_name_H-M   'P 1'
#
loop_
_entity.id
_entity.type
_entity.pdbx_description
1 polymer ?
#
loop_
_entity_poly.entity_id
_entity_poly.type
_entity_poly.pdbx_seq_one_letter_code
_entity_poly.pdbx_strand_id
1 'polypeptide(L)'
;MKGTWMQWVKGIVTVQVRGDEPESFVNRALAGGLELWSIRRTSGGELEFETTVGHFFRMRPYLKRTSCRVHVAGREGMPFWVVKLRRRVFFAMGLLIFLIGMYVLSSLVWSVQVKGNIHISDDQILQAAEAEGIHQLQWSFKLEEPALLAKRLAARLPDAAWVGVQKKGTSIVISVVESTKPEAGPLLNPRHLIASANAVITEIQADAGRPVVKRNMRVQKGDILISGTIGGETDTQTVVAKGKVRGLVWHEYTIVSPLTEKVKVYTGESKIKWHLVLGDRALQVSGFGDSPFATFETVQLEEKASWRGLHLPVGRLKETVLEVRLDERVLSKEEAISKGIQQAKADLMTKAGSDAVVLAEKLLHEKTENGKVYLKVLLEVEQSIVAEMPLVPMQGE
;
A
#
# COMPACT_ATOMS: atom_id res chain seq x y z
N MET A 1 -52.08 48.88 -48.79
CA MET A 1 -51.35 47.74 -49.40
C MET A 1 -50.38 47.23 -48.35
N LYS A 2 -50.43 45.93 -48.02
CA LYS A 2 -49.53 45.31 -47.03
C LYS A 2 -48.08 45.48 -47.48
N GLY A 3 -47.21 45.89 -46.55
CA GLY A 3 -45.82 46.22 -46.84
C GLY A 3 -45.07 45.10 -47.55
N THR A 4 -44.30 45.47 -48.58
CA THR A 4 -43.51 44.56 -49.41
C THR A 4 -42.39 43.92 -48.57
N TRP A 5 -42.00 42.67 -48.86
CA TRP A 5 -40.89 41.96 -48.21
C TRP A 5 -39.60 42.80 -48.09
N MET A 6 -39.35 43.67 -49.09
CA MET A 6 -38.25 44.64 -49.14
C MET A 6 -38.24 45.61 -47.94
N GLN A 7 -39.41 45.97 -47.41
CA GLN A 7 -39.58 46.87 -46.27
C GLN A 7 -39.32 46.14 -44.94
N TRP A 8 -39.70 44.86 -44.84
CA TRP A 8 -39.40 44.03 -43.67
C TRP A 8 -37.89 43.81 -43.48
N VAL A 9 -37.14 43.66 -44.58
CA VAL A 9 -35.67 43.56 -44.56
C VAL A 9 -35.02 44.86 -44.06
N LYS A 10 -35.56 46.02 -44.44
CA LYS A 10 -35.07 47.35 -44.00
C LYS A 10 -35.48 47.70 -42.56
N GLY A 11 -36.38 46.92 -41.97
CA GLY A 11 -36.96 47.14 -40.63
C GLY A 11 -38.08 48.17 -40.67
N ILE A 12 -39.22 47.81 -40.08
CA ILE A 12 -40.44 48.60 -40.00
C ILE A 12 -40.55 49.17 -38.58
N VAL A 13 -40.85 50.46 -38.50
CA VAL A 13 -41.10 51.17 -37.25
C VAL A 13 -42.50 51.76 -37.31
N THR A 14 -43.34 51.39 -36.35
CA THR A 14 -44.67 51.98 -36.18
C THR A 14 -44.53 53.20 -35.29
N VAL A 15 -44.99 54.33 -35.80
CA VAL A 15 -44.72 55.65 -35.25
C VAL A 15 -46.05 56.37 -35.01
N GLN A 16 -46.21 56.90 -33.80
CA GLN A 16 -47.34 57.73 -33.40
C GLN A 16 -46.88 59.18 -33.27
N VAL A 17 -47.65 60.11 -33.84
CA VAL A 17 -47.32 61.53 -33.90
C VAL A 17 -48.43 62.34 -33.22
N ARG A 18 -48.01 63.24 -32.33
CA ARG A 18 -48.87 64.18 -31.59
C ARG A 18 -48.42 65.61 -31.87
N GLY A 19 -49.35 66.52 -32.15
CA GLY A 19 -49.03 67.94 -32.34
C GLY A 19 -50.18 68.73 -32.96
N ASP A 20 -49.96 70.02 -33.18
CA ASP A 20 -50.99 70.96 -33.65
C ASP A 20 -51.39 70.72 -35.13
N GLU A 21 -50.45 70.32 -35.98
CA GLU A 21 -50.69 70.06 -37.42
C GLU A 21 -50.08 68.73 -37.92
N PRO A 22 -50.60 67.56 -37.52
CA PRO A 22 -50.06 66.26 -37.92
C PRO A 22 -50.20 65.96 -39.43
N GLU A 23 -51.20 66.56 -40.10
CA GLU A 23 -51.42 66.40 -41.55
C GLU A 23 -50.38 67.18 -42.38
N SER A 24 -50.03 68.39 -41.95
CA SER A 24 -48.97 69.23 -42.53
C SER A 24 -47.61 68.52 -42.48
N PHE A 25 -47.36 67.81 -41.38
CA PHE A 25 -46.18 66.96 -41.23
C PHE A 25 -46.13 65.82 -42.26
N VAL A 26 -47.21 65.05 -42.42
CA VAL A 26 -47.25 63.94 -43.38
C VAL A 26 -47.06 64.41 -44.81
N ASN A 27 -47.72 65.50 -45.19
CA ASN A 27 -47.60 66.05 -46.54
C ASN A 27 -46.16 66.47 -46.86
N ARG A 28 -45.49 67.14 -45.90
CA ARG A 28 -44.08 67.54 -46.07
C ARG A 28 -43.13 66.35 -46.04
N ALA A 29 -43.43 65.34 -45.22
CA ALA A 29 -42.62 64.12 -45.14
C ALA A 29 -42.68 63.33 -46.46
N LEU A 30 -43.87 63.15 -47.04
CA LEU A 30 -44.07 62.51 -48.34
C LEU A 30 -43.41 63.33 -49.47
N ALA A 31 -43.57 64.65 -49.48
CA ALA A 31 -42.91 65.54 -50.45
C ALA A 31 -41.38 65.51 -50.34
N GLY A 32 -40.86 65.25 -49.15
CA GLY A 32 -39.43 65.05 -48.87
C GLY A 32 -38.89 63.66 -49.23
N GLY A 33 -39.70 62.82 -49.89
CA GLY A 33 -39.34 61.46 -50.30
C GLY A 33 -39.29 60.44 -49.16
N LEU A 34 -39.99 60.69 -48.05
CA LEU A 34 -40.15 59.70 -46.99
C LEU A 34 -41.29 58.75 -47.34
N GLU A 35 -41.04 57.45 -47.27
CA GLU A 35 -42.08 56.45 -47.45
C GLU A 35 -42.83 56.24 -46.12
N LEU A 36 -44.13 56.55 -46.14
CA LEU A 36 -45.06 56.37 -45.03
C LEU A 36 -46.18 55.42 -45.47
N TRP A 37 -46.50 54.42 -44.65
CA TRP A 37 -47.55 53.44 -44.92
C TRP A 37 -48.56 53.36 -43.79
N SER A 38 -49.69 52.73 -44.06
CA SER A 38 -50.70 52.40 -43.04
C SER A 38 -51.11 53.61 -42.18
N ILE A 39 -51.21 54.80 -42.80
CA ILE A 39 -51.55 56.04 -42.10
C ILE A 39 -52.98 55.94 -41.59
N ARG A 40 -53.15 56.03 -40.27
CA ARG A 40 -54.43 55.95 -39.58
C ARG A 40 -54.49 56.98 -38.47
N ARG A 41 -55.70 57.46 -38.17
CA ARG A 41 -55.95 58.26 -36.96
C ARG A 41 -56.31 57.34 -35.81
N THR A 42 -55.72 57.59 -34.66
CA THR A 42 -56.06 56.95 -33.39
C THR A 42 -57.21 57.72 -32.74
N SER A 43 -58.01 57.04 -31.92
CA SER A 43 -59.18 57.61 -31.23
C SER A 43 -58.89 58.84 -30.36
N GLY A 44 -57.63 59.07 -29.95
CA GLY A 44 -57.18 60.25 -29.20
C GLY A 44 -56.75 61.45 -30.05
N GLY A 45 -57.02 61.48 -31.36
CA GLY A 45 -56.61 62.58 -32.26
C GLY A 45 -55.17 62.51 -32.75
N GLU A 46 -54.46 61.43 -32.45
CA GLU A 46 -53.06 61.19 -32.82
C GLU A 46 -52.98 60.49 -34.18
N LEU A 47 -51.89 60.74 -34.91
CA LEU A 47 -51.66 60.10 -36.20
C LEU A 47 -50.66 58.96 -36.07
N GLU A 48 -51.02 57.78 -36.52
CA GLU A 48 -50.16 56.60 -36.53
C GLU A 48 -49.84 56.19 -37.96
N PHE A 49 -48.56 55.90 -38.24
CA PHE A 49 -48.12 55.37 -39.53
C PHE A 49 -46.90 54.47 -39.36
N GLU A 50 -46.61 53.70 -40.39
CA GLU A 50 -45.44 52.83 -40.48
C GLU A 50 -44.42 53.44 -41.42
N THR A 51 -43.13 53.32 -41.08
CA THR A 51 -42.02 53.75 -41.93
C THR A 51 -40.83 52.82 -41.74
N THR A 52 -39.81 52.90 -42.60
CA THR A 52 -38.57 52.11 -42.39
C THR A 52 -37.63 52.78 -41.41
N VAL A 53 -36.74 51.98 -40.78
CA VAL A 53 -35.74 52.48 -39.82
C VAL A 53 -34.89 53.61 -40.41
N GLY A 54 -34.47 53.50 -41.67
CA GLY A 54 -33.70 54.56 -42.35
C GLY A 54 -34.48 55.85 -42.56
N HIS A 55 -35.77 55.75 -42.92
CA HIS A 55 -36.63 56.91 -43.08
C HIS A 55 -36.96 57.55 -41.73
N PHE A 56 -37.19 56.78 -40.66
CA PHE A 56 -37.43 57.26 -39.29
C PHE A 56 -36.39 58.29 -38.81
N PHE A 57 -35.10 58.02 -39.00
CA PHE A 57 -34.05 58.98 -38.61
C PHE A 57 -34.04 60.24 -39.47
N ARG A 58 -34.47 60.16 -40.73
CA ARG A 58 -34.56 61.30 -41.66
C ARG A 58 -35.80 62.16 -41.42
N MET A 59 -36.72 61.76 -40.54
CA MET A 59 -37.95 62.52 -40.24
C MET A 59 -37.73 63.68 -39.27
N ARG A 60 -36.62 63.66 -38.51
CA ARG A 60 -36.32 64.64 -37.44
C ARG A 60 -36.40 66.11 -37.90
N PRO A 61 -35.91 66.50 -39.10
CA PRO A 61 -36.00 67.89 -39.57
C PRO A 61 -37.44 68.35 -39.83
N TYR A 62 -38.30 67.44 -40.30
CA TYR A 62 -39.71 67.75 -40.58
C TYR A 62 -40.50 67.93 -39.28
N LEU A 63 -40.21 67.12 -38.26
CA LEU A 63 -40.83 67.22 -36.93
C LEU A 63 -40.55 68.55 -36.24
N LYS A 64 -39.31 69.05 -36.37
CA LYS A 64 -38.92 70.35 -35.80
C LYS A 64 -39.63 71.54 -36.45
N ARG A 65 -40.02 71.42 -37.71
CA ARG A 65 -40.69 72.49 -38.47
C ARG A 65 -42.21 72.54 -38.26
N THR A 66 -42.81 71.47 -37.75
CA THR A 66 -44.27 71.35 -37.55
C THR A 66 -44.66 71.23 -36.07
N SER A 67 -43.73 71.46 -35.14
CA SER A 67 -43.94 71.33 -33.70
C SER A 67 -44.57 69.99 -33.27
N CYS A 68 -44.33 68.92 -34.04
CA CYS A 68 -44.88 67.60 -33.75
C CYS A 68 -43.91 66.78 -32.88
N ARG A 69 -44.46 66.02 -31.93
CA ARG A 69 -43.74 65.03 -31.13
C ARG A 69 -44.03 63.63 -31.63
N VAL A 70 -43.04 62.76 -31.51
CA VAL A 70 -43.11 61.38 -32.02
C VAL A 70 -42.87 60.38 -30.90
N HIS A 71 -43.69 59.33 -30.90
CA HIS A 71 -43.55 58.16 -30.04
C HIS A 71 -43.42 56.90 -30.90
N VAL A 72 -42.52 56.00 -30.53
CA VAL A 72 -42.34 54.72 -31.25
C VAL A 72 -43.21 53.68 -30.59
N ALA A 73 -44.28 53.27 -31.28
CA ALA A 73 -45.25 52.31 -30.78
C ALA A 73 -44.85 50.85 -31.04
N GLY A 74 -44.13 50.59 -32.14
CA GLY A 74 -43.78 49.24 -32.56
C GLY A 74 -42.46 49.18 -33.33
N ARG A 75 -41.75 48.05 -33.19
CA ARG A 75 -40.50 47.77 -33.90
C ARG A 75 -40.54 46.34 -34.45
N GLU A 76 -40.58 46.21 -35.77
CA GLU A 76 -40.68 44.93 -36.45
C GLU A 76 -39.69 44.84 -37.62
N GLY A 77 -39.32 43.62 -38.02
CA GLY A 77 -38.43 43.39 -39.16
C GLY A 77 -37.06 42.80 -38.82
N MET A 78 -36.31 42.49 -39.89
CA MET A 78 -35.06 41.74 -39.86
C MET A 78 -33.98 42.34 -38.93
N PRO A 79 -33.73 43.66 -38.91
CA PRO A 79 -32.69 44.24 -38.04
C PRO A 79 -32.94 43.97 -36.55
N PHE A 80 -34.19 43.96 -36.11
CA PHE A 80 -34.57 43.69 -34.72
C PHE A 80 -34.54 42.19 -34.39
N TRP A 81 -34.77 41.33 -35.38
CA TRP A 81 -34.64 39.88 -35.27
C TRP A 81 -33.19 39.42 -35.18
N VAL A 82 -32.29 39.96 -36.01
CA VAL A 82 -30.85 39.63 -36.00
C VAL A 82 -30.21 39.96 -34.66
N VAL A 83 -30.58 41.09 -34.03
CA VAL A 83 -30.08 41.45 -32.68
C VAL A 83 -30.52 40.43 -31.63
N LYS A 84 -31.74 39.89 -31.73
CA LYS A 84 -32.22 38.81 -30.85
C LYS A 84 -31.53 37.47 -31.13
N LEU A 85 -31.28 37.16 -32.40
CA LEU A 85 -30.69 35.88 -32.81
C LEU A 85 -29.17 35.82 -32.57
N ARG A 86 -28.45 36.95 -32.65
CA ARG A 86 -27.02 37.03 -32.35
C ARG A 86 -26.69 36.52 -30.95
N ARG A 87 -27.57 36.75 -29.97
CA ARG A 87 -27.43 36.19 -28.61
C ARG A 87 -27.54 34.66 -28.56
N ARG A 88 -28.27 34.04 -29.50
CA ARG A 88 -28.41 32.57 -29.59
C ARG A 88 -27.29 31.89 -30.39
N VAL A 89 -26.68 32.58 -31.35
CA VAL A 89 -25.52 32.05 -32.10
C VAL A 89 -24.33 31.82 -31.17
N PHE A 90 -24.07 32.76 -30.24
CA PHE A 90 -23.04 32.56 -29.22
C PHE A 90 -23.31 31.33 -28.33
N PHE A 91 -24.58 31.06 -28.01
CA PHE A 91 -24.97 29.87 -27.24
C PHE A 91 -24.72 28.58 -28.03
N ALA A 92 -25.11 28.53 -29.31
CA ALA A 92 -24.85 27.37 -30.17
C ALA A 92 -23.36 27.11 -30.38
N MET A 93 -22.57 28.18 -30.58
CA MET A 93 -21.11 28.09 -30.70
C MET A 93 -20.47 27.61 -29.38
N GLY A 94 -20.94 28.11 -28.24
CA GLY A 94 -20.48 27.65 -26.93
C GLY A 94 -20.78 26.16 -26.69
N LEU A 95 -21.96 25.70 -27.06
CA LEU A 95 -22.33 24.29 -26.99
C LEU A 95 -21.43 23.42 -27.88
N LEU A 96 -21.15 23.86 -29.11
CA LEU A 96 -20.27 23.15 -30.03
C LEU A 96 -18.84 23.05 -29.46
N ILE A 97 -18.29 24.16 -28.95
CA ILE A 97 -16.96 24.19 -28.31
C ILE A 97 -16.94 23.29 -27.07
N PHE A 98 -18.01 23.29 -26.27
CA PHE A 98 -18.13 22.42 -25.10
C PHE A 98 -18.09 20.95 -25.49
N LEU A 99 -18.82 20.53 -26.53
CA LEU A 99 -18.80 19.15 -27.02
C LEU A 99 -17.43 18.75 -27.57
N ILE A 100 -16.78 19.64 -28.34
CA ILE A 100 -15.41 19.41 -28.84
C ILE A 100 -14.43 19.31 -27.67
N GLY A 101 -14.53 20.20 -26.69
CA GLY A 101 -13.72 20.17 -25.48
C GLY A 101 -13.89 18.86 -24.72
N MET A 102 -15.13 18.41 -24.50
CA MET A 102 -15.42 17.14 -23.84
C MET A 102 -14.80 15.95 -24.57
N TYR A 103 -14.87 15.93 -25.90
CA TYR A 103 -14.23 14.88 -26.71
C TYR A 103 -12.70 14.91 -26.59
N VAL A 104 -12.10 16.09 -26.66
CA VAL A 104 -10.66 16.29 -26.51
C VAL A 104 -10.17 15.84 -25.14
N LEU A 105 -10.83 16.29 -24.05
CA LEU A 105 -10.48 15.89 -22.69
C LEU A 105 -10.69 14.39 -22.44
N SER A 106 -11.68 13.76 -23.07
CA SER A 106 -11.91 12.30 -22.99
C SER A 106 -10.88 11.49 -23.76
N SER A 107 -10.21 12.10 -24.74
CA SER A 107 -9.15 11.44 -25.53
C SER A 107 -7.78 11.54 -24.85
N LEU A 108 -7.63 12.39 -23.84
CA LEU A 108 -6.36 12.58 -23.15
C LEU A 108 -6.14 11.53 -22.05
N VAL A 109 -4.91 11.05 -21.92
CA VAL A 109 -4.49 10.24 -20.76
C VAL A 109 -4.17 11.17 -19.60
N TRP A 110 -4.99 11.11 -18.55
CA TRP A 110 -4.85 11.98 -17.38
C TRP A 110 -3.94 11.38 -16.30
N SER A 111 -3.92 10.05 -16.17
CA SER A 111 -3.07 9.40 -15.16
C SER A 111 -2.50 8.08 -15.66
N VAL A 112 -1.27 7.79 -15.25
CA VAL A 112 -0.59 6.50 -15.42
C VAL A 112 -0.34 5.95 -14.02
N GLN A 113 -0.92 4.80 -13.73
CA GLN A 113 -0.83 4.14 -12.42
C GLN A 113 0.02 2.88 -12.56
N VAL A 114 0.98 2.70 -11.66
CA VAL A 114 1.79 1.50 -11.55
C VAL A 114 1.26 0.64 -10.40
N LYS A 115 1.20 -0.69 -10.60
CA LYS A 115 0.75 -1.66 -9.59
C LYS A 115 1.62 -2.91 -9.63
N GLY A 116 1.82 -3.52 -8.46
CA GLY A 116 2.48 -4.83 -8.33
C GLY A 116 4.01 -4.77 -8.22
N ASN A 117 4.57 -3.57 -8.07
CA ASN A 117 5.97 -3.38 -7.76
C ASN A 117 6.23 -3.44 -6.25
N ILE A 118 7.37 -4.02 -5.87
CA ILE A 118 7.86 -4.21 -4.50
C ILE A 118 9.31 -3.73 -4.43
N HIS A 119 10.17 -4.21 -5.33
CA HIS A 119 11.59 -3.84 -5.42
C HIS A 119 11.88 -2.83 -6.53
N ILE A 120 11.12 -2.83 -7.63
CA ILE A 120 11.27 -1.86 -8.73
C ILE A 120 10.57 -0.55 -8.35
N SER A 121 11.29 0.56 -8.36
CA SER A 121 10.69 1.87 -8.05
C SER A 121 9.68 2.30 -9.13
N ASP A 122 8.62 3.00 -8.70
CA ASP A 122 7.62 3.59 -9.61
C ASP A 122 8.28 4.46 -10.70
N ASP A 123 9.28 5.26 -10.34
CA ASP A 123 9.97 6.17 -11.26
C ASP A 123 10.68 5.44 -12.40
N GLN A 124 11.30 4.29 -12.13
CA GLN A 124 11.94 3.48 -13.16
C GLN A 124 10.90 2.92 -14.16
N ILE A 125 9.75 2.47 -13.66
CA ILE A 125 8.67 1.95 -14.51
C ILE A 125 8.06 3.07 -15.34
N LEU A 126 7.85 4.25 -14.74
CA LEU A 126 7.34 5.43 -15.43
C LEU A 126 8.31 5.93 -16.51
N GLN A 127 9.62 5.97 -16.25
CA GLN A 127 10.62 6.32 -17.25
C GLN A 127 10.66 5.32 -18.41
N ALA A 128 10.58 4.02 -18.11
CA ALA A 128 10.51 2.99 -19.14
C ALA A 128 9.22 3.10 -19.97
N ALA A 129 8.10 3.45 -19.33
CA ALA A 129 6.81 3.67 -19.99
C ALA A 129 6.84 4.93 -20.88
N GLU A 130 7.44 6.02 -20.41
CA GLU A 130 7.60 7.26 -21.16
C GLU A 130 8.45 7.06 -22.42
N ALA A 131 9.51 6.26 -22.33
CA ALA A 131 10.33 5.88 -23.49
C ALA A 131 9.56 5.07 -24.56
N GLU A 132 8.46 4.41 -24.17
CA GLU A 132 7.54 3.70 -25.07
C GLU A 132 6.30 4.55 -25.44
N GLY A 133 6.31 5.84 -25.09
CA GLY A 133 5.26 6.79 -25.45
C GLY A 133 4.04 6.79 -24.51
N ILE A 134 4.13 6.13 -23.35
CA ILE A 134 3.12 6.15 -22.29
C ILE A 134 3.52 7.21 -21.26
N HIS A 135 2.92 8.39 -21.33
CA HIS A 135 3.13 9.46 -20.35
C HIS A 135 1.83 10.22 -20.07
N GLN A 136 1.86 11.06 -19.04
CA GLN A 136 0.73 11.93 -18.71
C GLN A 136 0.48 12.93 -19.84
N LEU A 137 -0.79 13.29 -20.05
CA LEU A 137 -1.27 14.16 -21.12
C LEU A 137 -1.02 13.63 -22.54
N GLN A 138 -0.73 12.34 -22.68
CA GLN A 138 -0.60 11.71 -23.99
C GLN A 138 -1.96 11.53 -24.66
N TRP A 139 -1.99 11.67 -25.98
CA TRP A 139 -3.20 11.42 -26.76
C TRP A 139 -3.50 9.92 -26.87
N SER A 140 -4.71 9.53 -26.49
CA SER A 140 -5.19 8.13 -26.55
C SER A 140 -5.04 7.47 -27.91
N PHE A 141 -5.16 8.23 -29.01
CA PHE A 141 -5.07 7.72 -30.37
C PHE A 141 -3.64 7.53 -30.87
N LYS A 142 -2.64 8.08 -30.17
CA LYS A 142 -1.22 7.87 -30.49
C LYS A 142 -0.65 6.61 -29.83
N LEU A 143 -1.36 6.05 -28.86
CA LEU A 143 -0.94 4.84 -28.17
C LEU A 143 -1.15 3.62 -29.08
N GLU A 144 -0.12 2.79 -29.18
CA GLU A 144 -0.23 1.48 -29.82
C GLU A 144 -1.14 0.54 -29.03
N GLU A 145 -1.41 -0.64 -29.61
CA GLU A 145 -2.20 -1.67 -28.93
C GLU A 145 -1.58 -2.05 -27.57
N PRO A 146 -2.39 -2.20 -26.51
CA PRO A 146 -1.89 -2.48 -25.17
C PRO A 146 -0.98 -3.72 -25.07
N ALA A 147 -1.23 -4.73 -25.91
CA ALA A 147 -0.42 -5.95 -25.96
C ALA A 147 1.01 -5.70 -26.49
N LEU A 148 1.15 -4.82 -27.48
CA LEU A 148 2.46 -4.43 -28.03
C LEU A 148 3.25 -3.58 -27.03
N LEU A 149 2.57 -2.61 -26.41
CA LEU A 149 3.14 -1.78 -25.35
C LEU A 149 3.63 -2.63 -24.17
N ALA A 150 2.83 -3.59 -23.71
CA ALA A 150 3.22 -4.51 -22.65
C ALA A 150 4.48 -5.30 -23.01
N LYS A 151 4.59 -5.80 -24.25
CA LYS A 151 5.77 -6.54 -24.72
C LYS A 151 7.02 -5.66 -24.77
N ARG A 152 6.92 -4.43 -25.28
CA ARG A 152 8.07 -3.51 -25.34
C ARG A 152 8.50 -3.04 -23.96
N LEU A 153 7.54 -2.76 -23.07
CA LEU A 153 7.82 -2.37 -21.70
C LEU A 153 8.49 -3.51 -20.91
N ALA A 154 8.04 -4.76 -21.10
CA ALA A 154 8.70 -5.94 -20.53
C ALA A 154 10.15 -6.09 -21.01
N ALA A 155 10.45 -5.76 -22.28
CA ALA A 155 11.82 -5.82 -22.80
C ALA A 155 12.76 -4.78 -22.17
N ARG A 156 12.23 -3.66 -21.63
CA ARG A 156 13.01 -2.62 -20.95
C ARG A 156 13.18 -2.86 -19.45
N LEU A 157 12.38 -3.74 -18.86
CA LEU A 157 12.40 -4.05 -17.43
C LEU A 157 12.89 -5.49 -17.24
N PRO A 158 14.22 -5.73 -17.24
CA PRO A 158 14.78 -7.09 -17.14
C PRO A 158 14.49 -7.76 -15.79
N ASP A 159 14.14 -6.98 -14.77
CA ASP A 159 13.75 -7.48 -13.45
C ASP A 159 12.25 -7.77 -13.33
N ALA A 160 11.44 -7.47 -14.35
CA ALA A 160 10.04 -7.83 -14.40
C ALA A 160 9.86 -9.23 -15.01
N ALA A 161 9.18 -10.13 -14.32
CA ALA A 161 8.78 -11.44 -14.86
C ALA A 161 7.62 -11.31 -15.86
N TRP A 162 6.73 -10.35 -15.61
CA TRP A 162 5.60 -10.07 -16.48
C TRP A 162 5.16 -8.61 -16.36
N VAL A 163 4.73 -8.03 -17.47
CA VAL A 163 4.20 -6.66 -17.53
C VAL A 163 2.88 -6.68 -18.31
N GLY A 164 1.86 -6.05 -17.75
CA GLY A 164 0.56 -5.84 -18.38
C GLY A 164 0.23 -4.36 -18.46
N VAL A 165 -0.27 -3.92 -19.61
CA VAL A 165 -0.74 -2.55 -19.82
C VAL A 165 -2.22 -2.60 -20.11
N GLN A 166 -3.03 -1.88 -19.33
CA GLN A 166 -4.48 -1.80 -19.53
C GLN A 166 -4.94 -0.34 -19.54
N LYS A 167 -5.73 0.02 -20.55
CA LYS A 167 -6.42 1.31 -20.60
C LYS A 167 -7.78 1.22 -19.91
N LYS A 168 -8.00 2.03 -18.88
CA LYS A 168 -9.29 2.21 -18.19
C LYS A 168 -9.76 3.66 -18.35
N GLY A 169 -10.58 3.89 -19.38
CA GLY A 169 -11.06 5.23 -19.72
C GLY A 169 -9.90 6.17 -20.09
N THR A 170 -9.72 7.23 -19.32
CA THR A 170 -8.63 8.21 -19.46
C THR A 170 -7.39 7.89 -18.64
N SER A 171 -7.34 6.73 -17.98
CA SER A 171 -6.19 6.32 -17.16
C SER A 171 -5.58 5.02 -17.70
N ILE A 172 -4.26 4.91 -17.59
CA ILE A 172 -3.51 3.70 -17.95
C ILE A 172 -3.02 3.04 -16.68
N VAL A 173 -3.24 1.73 -16.56
CA VAL A 173 -2.76 0.92 -15.45
C VAL A 173 -1.69 -0.02 -15.99
N ILE A 174 -0.48 0.11 -15.44
CA ILE A 174 0.66 -0.75 -15.69
C ILE A 174 0.75 -1.70 -14.50
N SER A 175 0.54 -2.99 -14.74
CA SER A 175 0.69 -4.05 -13.75
C SER A 175 2.02 -4.76 -13.98
N VAL A 176 2.88 -4.79 -12.98
CA VAL A 176 4.18 -5.47 -13.03
C VAL A 176 4.17 -6.63 -12.04
N VAL A 177 4.74 -7.76 -12.45
CA VAL A 177 5.08 -8.86 -11.56
C VAL A 177 6.59 -9.02 -11.63
N GLU A 178 7.26 -8.89 -10.49
CA GLU A 178 8.72 -8.90 -10.41
C GLU A 178 9.28 -10.33 -10.46
N SER A 179 10.48 -10.46 -11.05
CA SER A 179 11.23 -11.70 -11.05
C SER A 179 11.90 -11.91 -9.70
N THR A 180 11.57 -13.00 -9.02
CA THR A 180 12.27 -13.40 -7.79
C THR A 180 13.66 -13.95 -8.15
N LYS A 181 14.67 -13.10 -8.13
CA LYS A 181 16.07 -13.55 -8.13
C LYS A 181 16.41 -14.00 -6.70
N PRO A 182 16.93 -15.21 -6.48
CA PRO A 182 17.44 -15.58 -5.16
C PRO A 182 18.54 -14.58 -4.79
N GLU A 183 18.43 -13.99 -3.60
CA GLU A 183 19.47 -13.07 -3.11
C GLU A 183 20.82 -13.79 -3.21
N ALA A 184 21.79 -13.11 -3.83
CA ALA A 184 23.16 -13.60 -3.83
C ALA A 184 23.59 -13.70 -2.36
N GLY A 185 23.74 -14.94 -1.88
CA GLY A 185 24.10 -15.19 -0.49
C GLY A 185 25.41 -14.47 -0.11
N PRO A 186 25.66 -14.28 1.20
CA PRO A 186 26.84 -13.55 1.66
C PRO A 186 28.12 -14.14 1.03
N LEU A 187 29.05 -13.27 0.67
CA LEU A 187 30.39 -13.68 0.23
C LEU A 187 31.07 -14.39 1.40
N LEU A 188 31.21 -15.71 1.29
CA LEU A 188 31.85 -16.54 2.29
C LEU A 188 33.29 -16.83 1.88
N ASN A 189 34.21 -16.72 2.83
CA ASN A 189 35.60 -17.12 2.62
C ASN A 189 35.72 -18.65 2.56
N PRO A 190 36.68 -19.19 1.79
CA PRO A 190 36.98 -20.62 1.81
C PRO A 190 37.25 -21.11 3.24
N ARG A 191 36.74 -22.30 3.57
CA ARG A 191 36.81 -22.86 4.93
C ARG A 191 36.68 -24.38 4.90
N HIS A 192 37.21 -25.02 5.93
CA HIS A 192 36.92 -26.40 6.28
C HIS A 192 35.76 -26.46 7.28
N LEU A 193 35.10 -27.62 7.33
CA LEU A 193 34.20 -27.98 8.42
C LEU A 193 34.91 -29.03 9.28
N ILE A 194 35.12 -28.71 10.55
CA ILE A 194 35.80 -29.55 11.53
C ILE A 194 34.83 -30.04 12.61
N ALA A 195 35.22 -31.09 13.34
CA ALA A 195 34.45 -31.64 14.44
C ALA A 195 34.47 -30.72 15.67
N SER A 196 33.30 -30.30 16.17
CA SER A 196 33.16 -29.50 17.38
C SER A 196 33.35 -30.30 18.67
N ALA A 197 33.14 -31.62 18.61
CA ALA A 197 33.23 -32.56 19.72
C ALA A 197 33.71 -33.95 19.25
N ASN A 198 34.16 -34.77 20.20
CA ASN A 198 34.45 -36.18 19.95
C ASN A 198 33.14 -36.92 19.66
N ALA A 199 33.05 -37.60 18.52
CA ALA A 199 31.79 -38.20 18.08
C ALA A 199 31.99 -39.45 17.22
N VAL A 200 30.93 -40.25 17.08
CA VAL A 200 30.82 -41.25 16.02
C VAL A 200 29.82 -40.76 14.98
N ILE A 201 30.24 -40.70 13.72
CA ILE A 201 29.44 -40.07 12.67
C ILE A 201 28.23 -40.94 12.33
N THR A 202 27.04 -40.35 12.38
CA THR A 202 25.78 -41.01 12.01
C THR A 202 25.35 -40.66 10.59
N GLU A 203 25.52 -39.40 10.21
CA GLU A 203 25.03 -38.85 8.95
C GLU A 203 25.98 -37.76 8.41
N ILE A 204 26.18 -37.78 7.08
CA ILE A 204 27.01 -36.81 6.36
C ILE A 204 26.21 -36.33 5.15
N GLN A 205 25.97 -35.03 5.07
CA GLN A 205 25.40 -34.34 3.92
C GLN A 205 26.35 -33.22 3.51
N ALA A 206 26.98 -33.32 2.35
CA ALA A 206 27.93 -32.33 1.84
C ALA A 206 27.35 -31.66 0.59
N ASP A 207 27.07 -30.36 0.68
CA ASP A 207 26.59 -29.53 -0.44
C ASP A 207 27.77 -28.98 -1.24
N ALA A 208 28.85 -28.58 -0.55
CA ALA A 208 30.08 -28.09 -1.14
C ALA A 208 31.29 -28.53 -0.32
N GLY A 209 32.40 -28.88 -0.97
CA GLY A 209 33.58 -29.48 -0.32
C GLY A 209 33.63 -31.00 -0.46
N ARG A 210 34.77 -31.59 -0.07
CA ARG A 210 34.99 -33.04 -0.12
C ARG A 210 34.85 -33.65 1.28
N PRO A 211 33.91 -34.57 1.53
CA PRO A 211 33.85 -35.28 2.80
C PRO A 211 35.09 -36.17 2.97
N VAL A 212 35.79 -36.02 4.09
CA VAL A 212 37.01 -36.80 4.43
C VAL A 212 36.67 -38.00 5.31
N VAL A 213 35.51 -37.93 5.97
CA VAL A 213 35.03 -38.91 6.94
C VAL A 213 33.92 -39.80 6.37
N LYS A 214 33.63 -40.91 7.04
CA LYS A 214 32.59 -41.88 6.64
C LYS A 214 31.61 -42.14 7.77
N ARG A 215 30.41 -42.61 7.44
CA ARG A 215 29.43 -43.08 8.44
C ARG A 215 30.04 -44.18 9.32
N ASN A 216 29.74 -44.13 10.62
CA ASN A 216 30.29 -44.98 11.69
C ASN A 216 31.78 -44.79 11.98
N MET A 217 32.42 -43.77 11.43
CA MET A 217 33.80 -43.40 11.77
C MET A 217 33.81 -42.58 13.07
N ARG A 218 34.79 -42.86 13.93
CA ARG A 218 35.05 -42.06 15.13
C ARG A 218 35.93 -40.86 14.76
N VAL A 219 35.55 -39.68 15.23
CA VAL A 219 36.28 -38.44 15.06
C VAL A 219 36.56 -37.79 16.40
N GLN A 220 37.68 -37.09 16.49
CA GLN A 220 38.05 -36.25 17.61
C GLN A 220 37.72 -34.79 17.32
N LYS A 221 37.52 -34.01 18.39
CA LYS A 221 37.34 -32.56 18.28
C LYS A 221 38.54 -31.95 17.53
N GLY A 222 38.25 -31.22 16.45
CA GLY A 222 39.24 -30.62 15.57
C GLY A 222 39.47 -31.36 14.26
N ASP A 223 39.03 -32.62 14.14
CA ASP A 223 39.21 -33.40 12.90
C ASP A 223 38.42 -32.78 11.74
N ILE A 224 39.01 -32.79 10.53
CA ILE A 224 38.36 -32.30 9.32
C ILE A 224 37.26 -33.27 8.89
N LEU A 225 36.01 -32.81 8.91
CA LEU A 225 34.84 -33.56 8.45
C LEU A 225 34.65 -33.37 6.94
N ILE A 226 34.60 -32.11 6.50
CA ILE A 226 34.47 -31.74 5.09
C ILE A 226 35.61 -30.78 4.75
N SER A 227 36.43 -31.17 3.78
CA SER A 227 37.52 -30.36 3.30
C SER A 227 37.04 -29.30 2.31
N GLY A 228 37.42 -28.04 2.55
CA GLY A 228 37.31 -26.96 1.57
C GLY A 228 38.39 -26.99 0.49
N THR A 229 39.38 -27.87 0.58
CA THR A 229 40.35 -28.08 -0.51
C THR A 229 39.91 -29.27 -1.36
N ILE A 230 39.57 -29.01 -2.62
CA ILE A 230 39.18 -30.02 -3.61
C ILE A 230 40.26 -30.05 -4.70
N GLY A 231 40.74 -31.24 -5.04
CA GLY A 231 41.81 -31.36 -6.04
C GLY A 231 42.66 -32.61 -5.88
N GLY A 232 43.51 -32.86 -6.89
CA GLY A 232 44.62 -33.81 -6.81
C GLY A 232 45.91 -33.12 -6.33
N GLU A 233 47.02 -33.85 -6.30
CA GLU A 233 48.33 -33.30 -5.88
C GLU A 233 48.81 -32.12 -6.75
N THR A 234 48.38 -32.05 -8.01
CA THR A 234 48.83 -31.02 -8.97
C THR A 234 47.85 -29.86 -9.16
N ASP A 235 46.56 -30.05 -8.89
CA ASP A 235 45.50 -29.04 -9.10
C ASP A 235 44.60 -28.95 -7.87
N THR A 236 44.93 -28.06 -6.93
CA THR A 236 44.14 -27.82 -5.71
C THR A 236 43.32 -26.54 -5.84
N GLN A 237 42.01 -26.65 -5.64
CA GLN A 237 41.08 -25.52 -5.60
C GLN A 237 40.48 -25.37 -4.19
N THR A 238 40.41 -24.14 -3.71
CA THR A 238 39.78 -23.81 -2.41
C THR A 238 38.32 -23.41 -2.63
N VAL A 239 37.41 -24.10 -1.97
CA VAL A 239 35.97 -23.83 -1.97
C VAL A 239 35.48 -23.55 -0.55
N VAL A 240 34.31 -22.93 -0.46
CA VAL A 240 33.60 -22.78 0.80
C VAL A 240 32.94 -24.11 1.13
N ALA A 241 33.47 -24.88 2.09
CA ALA A 241 32.81 -26.10 2.52
C ALA A 241 31.43 -25.77 3.14
N LYS A 242 30.41 -26.47 2.66
CA LYS A 242 29.02 -26.40 3.14
C LYS A 242 28.48 -27.82 3.27
N GLY A 243 27.89 -28.11 4.42
CA GLY A 243 27.31 -29.40 4.69
C GLY A 243 26.90 -29.54 6.15
N LYS A 244 26.11 -30.56 6.41
CA LYS A 244 25.66 -30.97 7.74
C LYS A 244 26.28 -32.32 8.06
N VAL A 245 26.92 -32.42 9.22
CA VAL A 245 27.46 -33.68 9.73
C VAL A 245 26.91 -33.88 11.12
N ARG A 246 26.19 -34.99 11.31
CA ARG A 246 25.63 -35.38 12.60
C ARG A 246 26.44 -36.54 13.17
N GLY A 247 26.57 -36.54 14.49
CA GLY A 247 27.30 -37.59 15.20
C GLY A 247 26.73 -37.84 16.58
N LEU A 248 26.97 -39.07 17.05
CA LEU A 248 26.74 -39.52 18.41
C LEU A 248 27.82 -38.96 19.32
N VAL A 249 27.42 -38.13 20.27
CA VAL A 249 28.27 -37.54 21.29
C VAL A 249 27.79 -38.03 22.66
N TRP A 250 28.73 -38.43 23.50
CA TRP A 250 28.45 -38.78 24.89
C TRP A 250 28.76 -37.60 25.81
N HIS A 251 27.75 -37.14 26.54
CA HIS A 251 27.89 -36.07 27.52
C HIS A 251 27.75 -36.60 28.93
N GLU A 252 28.75 -36.33 29.76
CA GLU A 252 28.69 -36.59 31.20
C GLU A 252 28.26 -35.33 31.95
N TYR A 253 27.17 -35.44 32.72
CA TYR A 253 26.70 -34.39 33.60
C TYR A 253 26.77 -34.84 35.06
N THR A 254 27.27 -33.94 35.91
CA THR A 254 27.21 -34.09 37.36
C THR A 254 26.21 -33.08 37.90
N ILE A 255 25.11 -33.56 38.47
CA ILE A 255 23.97 -32.75 38.89
C ILE A 255 23.70 -32.99 40.36
N VAL A 256 23.29 -31.94 41.04
CA VAL A 256 22.91 -31.97 42.45
C VAL A 256 21.45 -31.56 42.56
N SER A 257 20.61 -32.52 42.93
CA SER A 257 19.17 -32.33 43.11
C SER A 257 18.82 -32.27 44.60
N PRO A 258 18.23 -31.18 45.12
CA PRO A 258 17.86 -31.11 46.54
C PRO A 258 16.65 -32.00 46.84
N LEU A 259 16.63 -32.65 48.01
CA LEU A 259 15.47 -33.41 48.50
C LEU A 259 14.35 -32.52 49.04
N THR A 260 14.63 -31.23 49.29
CA THR A 260 13.64 -30.25 49.72
C THR A 260 13.57 -29.14 48.68
N GLU A 261 12.36 -28.87 48.20
CA GLU A 261 12.10 -27.85 47.20
C GLU A 261 11.07 -26.86 47.74
N LYS A 262 11.29 -25.57 47.43
CA LYS A 262 10.30 -24.53 47.70
C LYS A 262 9.33 -24.48 46.54
N VAL A 263 8.11 -24.94 46.78
CA VAL A 263 7.04 -24.92 45.79
C VAL A 263 6.14 -23.72 46.07
N LYS A 264 5.76 -23.02 45.00
CA LYS A 264 4.75 -21.96 45.08
C LYS A 264 3.37 -22.59 45.22
N VAL A 265 2.67 -22.28 46.30
CA VAL A 265 1.30 -22.71 46.56
C VAL A 265 0.42 -21.47 46.64
N TYR A 266 -0.69 -21.50 45.89
CA TYR A 266 -1.69 -20.43 45.94
C TYR A 266 -2.53 -20.58 47.21
N THR A 267 -2.62 -19.51 48.01
CA THR A 267 -3.38 -19.55 49.28
C THR A 267 -4.90 -19.52 49.06
N GLY A 268 -5.33 -19.15 47.85
CA GLY A 268 -6.74 -18.95 47.49
C GLY A 268 -7.20 -17.50 47.68
N GLU A 269 -6.42 -16.67 48.37
CA GLU A 269 -6.69 -15.23 48.43
C GLU A 269 -6.30 -14.57 47.10
N SER A 270 -7.19 -13.70 46.62
CA SER A 270 -6.98 -13.00 45.36
C SER A 270 -7.56 -11.59 45.41
N LYS A 271 -6.88 -10.66 44.73
CA LYS A 271 -7.33 -9.29 44.53
C LYS A 271 -7.50 -9.05 43.04
N ILE A 272 -8.70 -8.65 42.64
CA ILE A 272 -9.03 -8.37 41.24
C ILE A 272 -8.92 -6.88 40.98
N LYS A 273 -8.16 -6.51 39.96
CA LYS A 273 -8.10 -5.16 39.39
C LYS A 273 -8.74 -5.19 38.01
N TRP A 274 -9.55 -4.18 37.73
CA TRP A 274 -10.15 -3.99 36.42
C TRP A 274 -9.51 -2.81 35.75
N HIS A 275 -9.15 -3.00 34.49
CA HIS A 275 -8.59 -1.98 33.62
C HIS A 275 -9.45 -1.88 32.35
N LEU A 276 -9.75 -0.66 31.94
CA LEU A 276 -10.36 -0.36 30.65
C LEU A 276 -9.24 -0.13 29.64
N VAL A 277 -9.20 -0.91 28.56
CA VAL A 277 -8.21 -0.81 27.50
C VAL A 277 -8.78 0.02 26.36
N LEU A 278 -8.09 1.08 25.97
CA LEU A 278 -8.43 1.98 24.88
C LEU A 278 -7.21 2.10 23.95
N GLY A 279 -7.23 1.39 22.83
CA GLY A 279 -6.06 1.23 21.94
C GLY A 279 -4.88 0.60 22.70
N ASP A 280 -3.76 1.32 22.77
CA ASP A 280 -2.53 0.88 23.47
C ASP A 280 -2.47 1.32 24.95
N ARG A 281 -3.52 1.98 25.47
CA ARG A 281 -3.54 2.50 26.84
C ARG A 281 -4.52 1.72 27.72
N ALA A 282 -4.06 1.25 28.88
CA ALA A 282 -4.89 0.65 29.92
C ALA A 282 -5.10 1.66 31.06
N LEU A 283 -6.36 1.95 31.38
CA LEU A 283 -6.76 2.81 32.49
C LEU A 283 -7.37 1.94 33.59
N GLN A 284 -6.75 1.95 34.77
CA GLN A 284 -7.29 1.24 35.92
C GLN A 284 -8.63 1.87 36.35
N VAL A 285 -9.68 1.06 36.39
CA VAL A 285 -11.04 1.49 36.78
C VAL A 285 -11.46 0.97 38.16
N SER A 286 -10.81 -0.09 38.66
CA SER A 286 -11.11 -0.65 39.98
C SER A 286 -9.90 -1.35 40.62
N GLY A 287 -9.96 -1.58 41.93
CA GLY A 287 -8.91 -2.24 42.70
C GLY A 287 -7.70 -1.34 43.00
N PHE A 288 -7.94 -0.04 43.19
CA PHE A 288 -6.92 0.95 43.54
C PHE A 288 -6.21 0.61 44.87
N GLY A 289 -4.98 1.11 45.02
CA GLY A 289 -4.11 0.82 46.15
C GLY A 289 -3.22 -0.42 45.96
N ASP A 290 -2.19 -0.51 46.78
CA ASP A 290 -1.17 -1.55 46.69
C ASP A 290 -1.72 -2.96 46.97
N SER A 291 -0.96 -3.98 46.54
CA SER A 291 -1.28 -5.37 46.85
C SER A 291 -1.06 -5.61 48.36
N PRO A 292 -2.04 -6.16 49.09
CA PRO A 292 -1.87 -6.47 50.52
C PRO A 292 -0.97 -7.69 50.76
N PHE A 293 -0.62 -8.43 49.70
CA PHE A 293 0.10 -9.69 49.76
C PHE A 293 1.62 -9.46 49.76
N ALA A 294 2.32 -10.13 50.68
CA ALA A 294 3.79 -10.06 50.76
C ALA A 294 4.48 -10.74 49.57
N THR A 295 3.88 -11.77 49.00
CA THR A 295 4.33 -12.45 47.78
C THR A 295 3.11 -12.79 46.93
N PHE A 296 3.14 -12.42 45.66
CA PHE A 296 2.00 -12.57 44.77
C PHE A 296 2.42 -12.87 43.34
N GLU A 297 1.50 -13.47 42.59
CA GLU A 297 1.61 -13.72 41.16
C GLU A 297 0.45 -13.04 40.44
N THR A 298 0.71 -12.42 39.30
CA THR A 298 -0.28 -11.62 38.58
C THR A 298 -0.66 -12.31 37.29
N VAL A 299 -1.94 -12.68 37.18
CA VAL A 299 -2.52 -13.28 35.98
C VAL A 299 -3.39 -12.26 35.28
N GLN A 300 -3.13 -12.02 34.00
CA GLN A 300 -3.83 -11.02 33.20
C GLN A 300 -4.70 -11.71 32.15
N LEU A 301 -5.98 -11.34 32.11
CA LEU A 301 -6.94 -11.77 31.09
C LEU A 301 -7.46 -10.56 30.33
N GLU A 302 -7.08 -10.45 29.07
CA GLU A 302 -7.52 -9.37 28.18
C GLU A 302 -8.68 -9.85 27.30
N GLU A 303 -9.78 -9.10 27.30
CA GLU A 303 -10.91 -9.33 26.42
C GLU A 303 -11.14 -8.09 25.56
N LYS A 304 -10.96 -8.24 24.24
CA LYS A 304 -11.16 -7.17 23.26
C LYS A 304 -12.61 -7.17 22.78
N ALA A 305 -13.24 -5.99 22.74
CA ALA A 305 -14.59 -5.89 22.20
C ALA A 305 -14.55 -6.10 20.67
N SER A 306 -15.46 -6.93 20.17
CA SER A 306 -15.63 -7.17 18.74
C SER A 306 -17.08 -7.01 18.35
N TRP A 307 -17.36 -6.30 17.26
CA TRP A 307 -18.71 -6.16 16.74
C TRP A 307 -18.73 -6.51 15.25
N ARG A 308 -19.55 -7.52 14.89
CA ARG A 308 -19.70 -8.01 13.50
C ARG A 308 -18.36 -8.30 12.79
N GLY A 309 -17.39 -8.85 13.52
CA GLY A 309 -16.05 -9.18 13.00
C GLY A 309 -15.06 -8.00 12.96
N LEU A 310 -15.47 -6.79 13.34
CA LEU A 310 -14.58 -5.65 13.52
C LEU A 310 -14.02 -5.64 14.95
N HIS A 311 -12.70 -5.65 15.08
CA HIS A 311 -12.02 -5.45 16.36
C HIS A 311 -12.12 -3.98 16.76
N LEU A 312 -12.81 -3.70 17.86
CA LEU A 312 -12.93 -2.34 18.38
C LEU A 312 -11.67 -1.98 19.16
N PRO A 313 -11.26 -0.71 19.17
CA PRO A 313 -10.12 -0.24 19.96
C PRO A 313 -10.46 -0.13 21.46
N VAL A 314 -11.44 -0.88 21.95
CA VAL A 314 -11.90 -0.87 23.34
C VAL A 314 -11.91 -2.31 23.85
N GLY A 315 -11.36 -2.53 25.03
CA GLY A 315 -11.32 -3.83 25.69
C GLY A 315 -11.40 -3.71 27.21
N ARG A 316 -11.52 -4.85 27.87
CA ARG A 316 -11.42 -4.96 29.33
C ARG A 316 -10.27 -5.89 29.67
N LEU A 317 -9.41 -5.45 30.59
CA LEU A 317 -8.31 -6.24 31.13
C LEU A 317 -8.64 -6.53 32.59
N LYS A 318 -8.80 -7.82 32.90
CA LYS A 318 -8.95 -8.33 34.26
C LYS A 318 -7.59 -8.78 34.75
N GLU A 319 -7.05 -8.09 35.73
CA GLU A 319 -5.80 -8.45 36.38
C GLU A 319 -6.11 -9.09 37.72
N THR A 320 -5.76 -10.36 37.89
CA THR A 320 -5.98 -11.12 39.12
C THR A 320 -4.65 -11.29 39.81
N VAL A 321 -4.49 -10.61 40.95
CA VAL A 321 -3.33 -10.74 41.83
C VAL A 321 -3.62 -11.87 42.80
N LEU A 322 -2.91 -12.97 42.68
CA LEU A 322 -3.04 -14.17 43.51
C LEU A 322 -1.97 -14.14 44.59
N GLU A 323 -2.34 -14.35 45.84
CA GLU A 323 -1.35 -14.52 46.91
C GLU A 323 -0.66 -15.88 46.76
N VAL A 324 0.66 -15.87 46.89
CA VAL A 324 1.50 -17.05 46.80
C VAL A 324 2.30 -17.21 48.07
N ARG A 325 2.26 -18.41 48.63
CA ARG A 325 3.14 -18.83 49.72
C ARG A 325 4.18 -19.81 49.19
N LEU A 326 5.40 -19.70 49.70
CA LEU A 326 6.45 -20.69 49.44
C LEU A 326 6.37 -21.76 50.54
N ASP A 327 5.95 -22.96 50.17
CA ASP A 327 5.96 -24.11 51.06
C ASP A 327 7.10 -25.05 50.69
N GLU A 328 7.70 -25.66 51.71
CA GLU A 328 8.77 -26.64 51.53
C GLU A 328 8.16 -28.03 51.33
N ARG A 329 8.29 -28.57 50.13
CA ARG A 329 7.91 -29.94 49.80
C ARG A 329 9.15 -30.82 49.86
N VAL A 330 9.05 -31.89 50.65
CA VAL A 330 10.05 -32.97 50.63
C VAL A 330 9.75 -33.86 49.43
N LEU A 331 10.72 -33.96 48.52
CA LEU A 331 10.66 -34.82 47.35
C LEU A 331 11.07 -36.23 47.74
N SER A 332 10.43 -37.23 47.10
CA SER A 332 10.95 -38.58 47.17
C SER A 332 12.31 -38.65 46.47
N LYS A 333 13.10 -39.67 46.83
CA LYS A 333 14.40 -39.89 46.20
C LYS A 333 14.28 -40.06 44.68
N GLU A 334 13.26 -40.79 44.22
CA GLU A 334 12.97 -41.01 42.79
C GLU A 334 12.51 -39.72 42.09
N GLU A 335 11.71 -38.89 42.75
CA GLU A 335 11.32 -37.57 42.26
C GLU A 335 12.54 -36.64 42.11
N ALA A 336 13.46 -36.66 43.07
CA ALA A 336 14.69 -35.88 43.00
C ALA A 336 15.61 -36.36 41.87
N ILE A 337 15.71 -37.68 41.63
CA ILE A 337 16.49 -38.26 40.53
C ILE A 337 15.91 -37.86 39.18
N SER A 338 14.61 -38.08 38.98
CA SER A 338 13.92 -37.74 37.72
C SER A 338 14.03 -36.26 37.39
N LYS A 339 13.86 -35.37 38.37
CA LYS A 339 14.09 -33.92 38.20
C LYS A 339 15.53 -33.59 37.84
N GLY A 340 16.50 -34.24 38.49
CA GLY A 340 17.92 -34.07 38.15
C GLY A 340 18.23 -34.47 36.70
N ILE A 341 17.65 -35.57 36.22
CA ILE A 341 17.78 -36.02 34.83
C ILE A 341 17.08 -35.03 33.87
N GLN A 342 15.90 -34.53 34.21
CA GLN A 342 15.21 -33.51 33.40
C GLN A 342 16.02 -32.22 33.29
N GLN A 343 16.64 -31.77 34.39
CA GLN A 343 17.56 -30.64 34.37
C GLN A 343 18.78 -30.91 33.48
N ALA A 344 19.36 -32.11 33.54
CA ALA A 344 20.45 -32.53 32.65
C ALA A 344 20.07 -32.38 31.16
N LYS A 345 18.86 -32.85 30.82
CA LYS A 345 18.35 -32.78 29.46
C LYS A 345 18.11 -31.34 29.03
N ALA A 346 17.52 -30.50 29.89
CA ALA A 346 17.28 -29.10 29.58
C ALA A 346 18.60 -28.33 29.33
N ASP A 347 19.60 -28.55 30.18
CA ASP A 347 20.93 -27.95 30.04
C ASP A 347 21.63 -28.44 28.76
N LEU A 348 21.49 -29.72 28.42
CA LEU A 348 22.04 -30.29 27.20
C LEU A 348 21.36 -29.71 25.95
N MET A 349 20.03 -29.66 25.90
CA MET A 349 19.30 -29.11 24.74
C MET A 349 19.67 -27.65 24.47
N THR A 350 19.95 -26.89 25.54
CA THR A 350 20.43 -25.50 25.43
C THR A 350 21.82 -25.42 24.79
N LYS A 351 22.71 -26.38 25.06
CA LYS A 351 24.10 -26.39 24.55
C LYS A 351 24.25 -27.07 23.19
N ALA A 352 23.48 -28.11 22.92
CA ALA A 352 23.59 -28.97 21.73
C ALA A 352 22.83 -28.41 20.51
N GLY A 353 21.93 -27.45 20.72
CA GLY A 353 21.10 -26.85 19.68
C GLY A 353 19.69 -27.46 19.60
N SER A 354 18.78 -26.78 18.91
CA SER A 354 17.37 -27.16 18.77
C SER A 354 17.15 -28.48 18.02
N ASP A 355 18.15 -28.93 17.28
CA ASP A 355 18.19 -30.07 16.38
C ASP A 355 18.87 -31.31 16.99
N ALA A 356 19.24 -31.24 18.29
CA ALA A 356 19.79 -32.36 19.03
C ALA A 356 18.69 -33.37 19.45
N VAL A 357 19.01 -34.66 19.38
CA VAL A 357 18.11 -35.75 19.78
C VAL A 357 18.82 -36.64 20.81
N VAL A 358 18.24 -36.77 21.99
CA VAL A 358 18.73 -37.69 23.04
C VAL A 358 18.25 -39.11 22.70
N LEU A 359 19.19 -40.03 22.50
CA LEU A 359 18.89 -41.42 22.12
C LEU A 359 18.88 -42.37 23.31
N ALA A 360 19.82 -42.18 24.24
CA ALA A 360 19.90 -43.00 25.43
C ALA A 360 20.38 -42.18 26.63
N GLU A 361 19.98 -42.64 27.82
CA GLU A 361 20.44 -42.11 29.09
C GLU A 361 20.86 -43.25 30.00
N LYS A 362 21.99 -43.08 30.69
CA LYS A 362 22.50 -44.05 31.65
C LYS A 362 22.94 -43.35 32.92
N LEU A 363 22.33 -43.74 34.03
CA LEU A 363 22.75 -43.30 35.36
C LEU A 363 24.02 -44.07 35.74
N LEU A 364 25.13 -43.36 35.91
CA LEU A 364 26.43 -43.96 36.25
C LEU A 364 26.61 -44.08 37.76
N HIS A 365 26.23 -43.04 38.49
CA HIS A 365 26.39 -43.01 39.93
C HIS A 365 25.30 -42.18 40.60
N GLU A 366 24.87 -42.64 41.76
CA GLU A 366 23.87 -42.00 42.59
C GLU A 366 24.36 -42.03 44.03
N LYS A 367 24.49 -40.85 44.64
CA LYS A 367 24.87 -40.71 46.05
C LYS A 367 23.92 -39.74 46.72
N THR A 368 23.34 -40.15 47.86
CA THR A 368 22.50 -39.26 48.68
C THR A 368 23.29 -38.85 49.91
N GLU A 369 23.51 -37.55 50.09
CA GLU A 369 24.28 -37.01 51.22
C GLU A 369 23.77 -35.61 51.57
N ASN A 370 23.62 -35.30 52.87
CA ASN A 370 23.22 -33.99 53.39
C ASN A 370 21.96 -33.38 52.74
N GLY A 371 20.90 -34.18 52.57
CA GLY A 371 19.64 -33.69 52.01
C GLY A 371 19.68 -33.39 50.49
N LYS A 372 20.73 -33.85 49.80
CA LYS A 372 20.91 -33.68 48.35
C LYS A 372 21.25 -35.02 47.69
N VAL A 373 20.82 -35.18 46.44
CA VAL A 373 21.15 -36.32 45.60
C VAL A 373 22.14 -35.87 44.54
N TYR A 374 23.32 -36.48 44.55
CA TYR A 374 24.36 -36.31 43.55
C TYR A 374 24.20 -37.39 42.48
N LEU A 375 24.06 -36.95 41.23
CA LEU A 375 23.81 -37.80 40.09
C LEU A 375 24.92 -37.59 39.07
N LYS A 376 25.52 -38.69 38.61
CA LYS A 376 26.33 -38.68 37.40
C LYS A 376 25.54 -39.38 36.29
N VAL A 377 25.16 -38.62 35.28
CA VAL A 377 24.35 -39.09 34.15
C VAL A 377 25.19 -39.03 32.89
N LEU A 378 25.19 -40.13 32.13
CA LEU A 378 25.73 -40.21 30.79
C LEU A 378 24.57 -40.13 29.79
N LEU A 379 24.60 -39.12 28.92
CA LEU A 379 23.61 -38.92 27.87
C LEU A 379 24.26 -39.21 26.52
N GLU A 380 23.62 -40.05 25.72
CA GLU A 380 23.98 -40.31 24.33
C GLU A 380 23.08 -39.46 23.43
N VAL A 381 23.70 -38.56 22.67
CA VAL A 381 22.99 -37.53 21.92
C VAL A 381 23.47 -37.49 20.49
N GLU A 382 22.53 -37.53 19.56
CA GLU A 382 22.79 -37.26 18.16
C GLU A 382 22.59 -35.77 17.88
N GLN A 383 23.68 -35.07 17.55
CA GLN A 383 23.69 -33.63 17.32
C GLN A 383 24.55 -33.25 16.12
N SER A 384 24.41 -32.02 15.64
CA SER A 384 25.34 -31.45 14.67
C SER A 384 26.72 -31.27 15.33
N ILE A 385 27.76 -31.78 14.67
CA ILE A 385 29.15 -31.70 15.17
C ILE A 385 30.01 -30.77 14.31
N VAL A 386 29.38 -29.89 13.53
CA VAL A 386 30.07 -29.01 12.58
C VAL A 386 30.53 -27.72 13.26
N ALA A 387 31.82 -27.43 13.16
CA ALA A 387 32.39 -26.11 13.44
C ALA A 387 33.18 -25.62 12.22
N GLU A 388 33.18 -24.31 11.99
CA GLU A 388 33.86 -23.70 10.85
C GLU A 388 35.34 -23.43 11.18
N MET A 389 36.24 -23.79 10.27
CA MET A 389 37.66 -23.45 10.34
C MET A 389 38.07 -22.71 9.07
N PRO A 390 38.37 -21.39 9.15
CA PRO A 390 38.73 -20.62 7.97
C PRO A 390 40.03 -21.13 7.35
N LEU A 391 40.09 -21.16 6.01
CA LEU A 391 41.32 -21.39 5.28
C LEU A 391 42.13 -20.10 5.28
N VAL A 392 43.21 -20.05 6.05
CA VAL A 392 44.19 -18.98 5.93
C VAL A 392 45.17 -19.42 4.83
N PRO A 393 45.21 -18.75 3.67
CA PRO A 393 46.29 -18.99 2.72
C PRO A 393 47.59 -18.63 3.42
N MET A 394 48.54 -19.56 3.49
CA MET A 394 49.89 -19.21 3.94
C MET A 394 50.43 -18.16 2.95
N GLN A 395 50.52 -16.91 3.40
CA GLN A 395 51.40 -15.94 2.76
C GLN A 395 52.81 -16.51 2.97
N GLY A 396 53.38 -17.08 1.91
CA GLY A 396 54.73 -17.63 1.92
C GLY A 396 55.77 -16.56 2.28
N GLU A 397 56.87 -17.02 2.90
CA GLU A 397 58.14 -16.30 2.99
C GLU A 397 58.70 -15.92 1.60
#